data_AF-A0AAX4KCY9-F1
#
_entry.id   AF-A0AAX4KCY9-F1
#
_cell.length_a   1.000
_cell.length_b   1.000
_cell.length_c   1.000
_cell.angle_alpha   90.00
_cell.angle_beta   90.00
_cell.angle_gamma   90.00
#
_symmetry.space_group_name_H-M   'P 1'
#
loop_
_entity.id
_entity.type
_entity.pdbx_description
1 polymer ?
#
loop_
_entity_poly.entity_id
_entity_poly.type
_entity_poly.pdbx_seq_one_letter_code
_entity_poly.pdbx_strand_id
1 'polypeptide(L)'
;MVSLLSPGNSPSALSTSRWNPQIPLLELLAKLPEPHPRQPTDLVIAFGTIFFMQLMLSTPHTGGWGLLRMGIVAPICFGAFTYLITCQVENDDITHWGGSILSFIYMMRILEYFVFFPPEQHCHRIIPKSQLHPPVRSFKPPVHDNDHRPSEAEGEVLIPEPVPRPFTLAKFYWAGSLIWSYRGIGWAHQCPLPRSSTEHPYTRKSSFKEWLKIQLPYYIATYLIEDLCRAIRNVIGKDFFSGPNHLPYDSLTQSQRAVYSIAVVSRIHFGLILTWFHTAVCMIVLGKILGWKGELWEPWGWPPMFGSLENLWVHPGLSTMWSKTWHGYNRRWLYVLGWIGIGENILGLTHTGISSHPSIPPQPEHKRNNDMPSGTSSPSESGRVSPSHPIASSSSPNGPNRAVSTKLVISNLIKSFITFLLSGLNHDAGSLALLIKNHPRTEPVYLNDLFRLTPFFILQPVGLAFEALVKSIYRSNIKRFVERGKEPSWLVFTERLIGFVWTWTWLGWTARYFVEGMAHLGAYRRDGDRDLYFSVWGGLVWGKWMI
;
A
#
# COMPACT_ATOMS: atom_id res chain seq x y z
N MET A 1 -50.73 -50.70 11.68
CA MET A 1 -50.56 -50.48 13.14
C MET A 1 -49.10 -50.13 13.38
N VAL A 2 -48.82 -48.92 13.88
CA VAL A 2 -47.71 -48.45 14.78
C VAL A 2 -46.32 -49.08 14.56
N SER A 3 -45.22 -48.37 14.27
CA SER A 3 -44.56 -47.28 15.03
C SER A 3 -43.43 -46.70 14.14
N LEU A 4 -43.47 -45.46 13.64
CA LEU A 4 -42.87 -44.26 14.25
C LEU A 4 -41.90 -44.51 15.41
N LEU A 5 -40.60 -44.25 15.19
CA LEU A 5 -39.68 -43.52 16.07
C LEU A 5 -38.27 -43.57 15.46
N SER A 6 -37.86 -42.47 14.81
CA SER A 6 -36.45 -42.17 14.55
C SER A 6 -36.20 -40.75 15.08
N PRO A 7 -35.39 -40.57 16.14
CA PRO A 7 -35.04 -39.24 16.64
C PRO A 7 -33.73 -38.79 16.01
N GLY A 8 -33.64 -37.50 15.64
CA GLY A 8 -32.35 -36.86 15.44
C GLY A 8 -32.26 -35.88 14.27
N ASN A 9 -33.25 -35.00 14.09
CA ASN A 9 -33.00 -33.73 13.40
C ASN A 9 -32.04 -32.90 14.26
N SER A 10 -30.75 -32.98 13.97
CA SER A 10 -29.80 -31.94 14.35
C SER A 10 -30.28 -30.62 13.73
N PRO A 11 -30.40 -29.53 14.50
CA PRO A 11 -30.76 -28.25 13.92
C PRO A 11 -29.64 -27.86 12.97
N SER A 12 -29.93 -27.91 11.67
CA SER A 12 -29.14 -27.26 10.65
C SER A 12 -28.96 -25.82 11.10
N ALA A 13 -27.73 -25.46 11.47
CA ALA A 13 -27.35 -24.09 11.69
C ALA A 13 -27.92 -23.28 10.52
N LEU A 14 -28.76 -22.30 10.83
CA LEU A 14 -29.32 -21.37 9.86
C LEU A 14 -28.15 -20.77 9.08
N SER A 15 -27.89 -21.36 7.92
CA SER A 15 -26.92 -20.86 6.97
C SER A 15 -27.32 -19.43 6.66
N THR A 16 -26.46 -18.49 7.03
CA THR A 16 -26.55 -17.06 6.70
C THR A 16 -26.47 -16.80 5.19
N SER A 17 -26.56 -17.84 4.33
CA SER A 17 -26.52 -17.75 2.87
C SER A 17 -27.74 -17.07 2.22
N ARG A 18 -28.82 -16.77 2.96
CA ARG A 18 -30.06 -16.20 2.38
C ARG A 18 -30.01 -14.69 2.06
N TRP A 19 -28.94 -13.97 2.39
CA TRP A 19 -28.86 -12.51 2.20
C TRP A 19 -27.87 -12.03 1.15
N ASN A 20 -27.28 -12.95 0.38
CA ASN A 20 -26.32 -12.61 -0.65
C ASN A 20 -27.02 -12.62 -2.02
N PRO A 21 -27.34 -11.46 -2.62
CA PRO A 21 -27.93 -11.42 -3.96
C PRO A 21 -27.00 -12.16 -4.93
N GLN A 22 -27.50 -13.24 -5.53
CA GLN A 22 -26.80 -14.02 -6.53
C GLN A 22 -26.98 -13.36 -7.89
N ILE A 23 -26.25 -12.26 -8.12
CA ILE A 23 -26.22 -11.61 -9.43
C ILE A 23 -25.27 -12.43 -10.32
N PRO A 24 -25.76 -13.11 -11.36
CA PRO A 24 -24.91 -13.91 -12.25
C PRO A 24 -24.01 -12.99 -13.09
N LEU A 25 -22.75 -13.37 -13.22
CA LEU A 25 -21.76 -12.68 -14.06
C LEU A 25 -21.59 -13.34 -15.43
N LEU A 26 -22.29 -14.45 -15.70
CA LEU A 26 -22.12 -15.24 -16.92
C LEU A 26 -22.25 -14.41 -18.19
N GLU A 27 -23.27 -13.55 -18.29
CA GLU A 27 -23.46 -12.69 -19.48
C GLU A 27 -22.34 -11.66 -19.66
N LEU A 28 -21.78 -11.15 -18.56
CA LEU A 28 -20.66 -10.21 -18.61
C LEU A 28 -19.39 -10.95 -19.05
N LEU A 29 -19.08 -12.09 -18.44
CA LEU A 29 -17.89 -12.88 -18.73
C LEU A 29 -17.93 -13.47 -20.15
N ALA A 30 -19.11 -13.83 -20.66
CA ALA A 30 -19.29 -14.33 -22.03
C ALA A 30 -19.02 -13.27 -23.10
N LYS A 31 -19.10 -11.97 -22.75
CA LYS A 31 -18.78 -10.86 -23.66
C LYS A 31 -17.30 -10.47 -23.63
N LEU A 32 -16.52 -11.00 -22.68
CA LEU A 32 -15.08 -10.76 -22.64
C LEU A 32 -14.39 -11.56 -23.75
N PRO A 33 -13.27 -11.04 -24.30
CA PRO A 33 -12.47 -11.80 -25.26
C PRO A 33 -12.05 -13.15 -24.70
N GLU A 34 -11.69 -14.08 -25.59
CA GLU A 34 -11.19 -15.38 -25.18
C GLU A 34 -9.82 -15.25 -24.50
N PRO A 35 -9.63 -15.82 -23.29
CA PRO A 35 -8.34 -15.81 -22.63
C PRO A 35 -7.34 -16.67 -23.40
N HIS A 36 -6.08 -16.26 -23.37
CA HIS A 36 -4.98 -16.98 -24.01
C HIS A 36 -3.77 -17.03 -23.07
N PRO A 37 -2.89 -18.03 -23.22
CA PRO A 37 -1.62 -18.05 -22.50
C PRO A 37 -0.81 -16.78 -22.78
N ARG A 38 -0.06 -16.29 -21.79
CA ARG A 38 0.78 -15.09 -21.94
C ARG A 38 1.70 -15.18 -23.16
N GLN A 39 1.66 -14.16 -24.00
CA GLN A 39 2.49 -13.99 -25.19
C GLN A 39 3.44 -12.79 -25.05
N PRO A 40 4.51 -12.71 -25.86
CA PRO A 40 5.39 -11.54 -25.89
C PRO A 40 4.65 -10.24 -26.21
N THR A 41 3.57 -10.30 -26.99
CA THR A 41 2.69 -9.17 -27.32
C THR A 41 2.04 -8.56 -26.08
N ASP A 42 1.66 -9.35 -25.07
CA ASP A 42 1.09 -8.84 -23.82
C ASP A 42 2.10 -7.99 -23.05
N LEU A 43 3.37 -8.41 -23.04
CA LEU A 43 4.45 -7.62 -22.44
C LEU A 43 4.66 -6.31 -23.19
N VAL A 44 4.59 -6.32 -24.52
CA VAL A 44 4.66 -5.11 -25.34
C VAL A 44 3.47 -4.20 -25.06
N ILE A 45 2.26 -4.72 -24.90
CA ILE A 45 1.07 -3.94 -24.52
C ILE A 45 1.26 -3.33 -23.13
N ALA A 46 1.71 -4.11 -22.14
CA ALA A 46 1.90 -3.65 -20.77
C ALA A 46 2.96 -2.53 -20.69
N PHE A 47 4.18 -2.81 -21.14
CA PHE A 47 5.26 -1.82 -21.10
C PHE A 47 5.02 -0.67 -22.07
N GLY A 48 4.46 -0.95 -23.26
CA GLY A 48 4.09 0.05 -24.25
C GLY A 48 3.07 1.04 -23.70
N THR A 49 2.06 0.56 -22.96
CA THR A 49 1.07 1.42 -22.28
C THR A 49 1.73 2.27 -21.21
N ILE A 50 2.62 1.70 -20.40
CA ILE A 50 3.38 2.45 -19.38
C ILE A 50 4.23 3.55 -20.04
N PHE A 51 4.97 3.23 -21.10
CA PHE A 51 5.77 4.22 -21.83
C PHE A 51 4.90 5.28 -22.52
N PHE A 52 3.76 4.89 -23.06
CA PHE A 52 2.78 5.81 -23.64
C PHE A 52 2.25 6.78 -22.58
N MET A 53 1.98 6.31 -21.36
CA MET A 53 1.64 7.20 -20.24
C MET A 53 2.76 8.21 -19.94
N GLN A 54 4.03 7.78 -19.92
CA GLN A 54 5.18 8.69 -19.69
C GLN A 54 5.31 9.73 -20.81
N LEU A 55 5.16 9.31 -22.06
CA LEU A 55 5.16 10.21 -23.22
C LEU A 55 4.04 11.24 -23.12
N MET A 56 2.83 10.81 -22.74
CA MET A 56 1.69 11.71 -22.58
C MET A 56 1.86 12.67 -21.40
N LEU A 57 2.48 12.25 -20.31
CA LEU A 57 2.91 13.16 -19.23
C LEU A 57 4.00 14.14 -19.66
N SER A 58 4.74 13.83 -20.74
CA SER A 58 5.78 14.72 -21.26
C SER A 58 5.25 15.90 -22.08
N THR A 59 3.96 15.88 -22.41
CA THR A 59 3.30 16.98 -23.15
C THR A 59 2.98 18.16 -22.21
N PRO A 60 2.60 19.34 -22.76
CA PRO A 60 2.17 20.47 -21.93
C PRO A 60 0.88 20.15 -21.17
N HIS A 61 0.72 20.69 -19.96
CA HIS A 61 -0.56 20.65 -19.24
C HIS A 61 -1.38 21.91 -19.54
N THR A 62 -1.81 22.06 -20.79
CA THR A 62 -2.77 23.11 -21.22
C THR A 62 -4.16 22.51 -21.40
N GLY A 63 -5.21 23.32 -21.51
CA GLY A 63 -6.60 22.83 -21.62
C GLY A 63 -6.80 21.79 -22.73
N GLY A 64 -6.23 22.01 -23.93
CA GLY A 64 -6.33 21.06 -25.04
C GLY A 64 -5.63 19.73 -24.78
N TRP A 65 -4.41 19.76 -24.22
CA TRP A 65 -3.68 18.54 -23.87
C TRP A 65 -4.31 17.80 -22.69
N GLY A 66 -4.88 18.51 -21.72
CA GLY A 66 -5.64 17.93 -20.63
C GLY A 66 -6.87 17.16 -21.14
N LEU A 67 -7.62 17.76 -22.07
CA LEU A 67 -8.75 17.10 -22.73
C LEU A 67 -8.31 15.88 -23.54
N LEU A 68 -7.19 15.94 -24.26
CA LEU A 68 -6.63 14.78 -24.97
C LEU A 68 -6.27 13.64 -23.99
N ARG A 69 -5.59 13.98 -22.89
CA ARG A 69 -5.21 13.00 -21.85
C ARG A 69 -6.44 12.33 -21.24
N MET A 70 -7.46 13.09 -20.87
CA MET A 70 -8.68 12.58 -20.25
C MET A 70 -9.58 11.83 -21.25
N GLY A 71 -9.84 12.41 -22.41
CA GLY A 71 -10.86 11.93 -23.35
C GLY A 71 -10.39 10.83 -24.29
N ILE A 72 -9.08 10.72 -24.55
CA ILE A 72 -8.53 9.78 -25.53
C ILE A 72 -7.48 8.86 -24.89
N VAL A 73 -6.43 9.43 -24.29
CA VAL A 73 -5.31 8.64 -23.75
C VAL A 73 -5.78 7.74 -22.61
N ALA A 74 -6.51 8.29 -21.64
CA ALA A 74 -6.96 7.52 -20.49
C ALA A 74 -7.82 6.30 -20.89
N PRO A 75 -8.87 6.42 -21.74
CA PRO A 75 -9.61 5.28 -22.25
C PRO A 75 -8.75 4.23 -22.96
N ILE A 76 -7.78 4.63 -23.78
CA ILE A 76 -6.87 3.69 -24.49
C ILE A 76 -6.05 2.90 -23.47
N CYS A 77 -5.41 3.57 -22.52
CA CYS A 77 -4.60 2.89 -21.51
C CYS A 77 -5.46 2.02 -20.59
N PHE A 78 -6.68 2.46 -20.25
CA PHE A 78 -7.65 1.65 -19.51
C PHE A 78 -8.02 0.38 -20.27
N GLY A 79 -8.30 0.49 -21.58
CA GLY A 79 -8.59 -0.65 -22.44
C GLY A 79 -7.43 -1.64 -22.47
N ALA A 80 -6.19 -1.16 -22.59
CA ALA A 80 -5.00 -1.99 -22.60
C ALA A 80 -4.82 -2.77 -21.28
N PHE A 81 -4.92 -2.12 -20.12
CA PHE A 81 -4.82 -2.83 -18.83
C PHE A 81 -6.02 -3.73 -18.55
N THR A 82 -7.22 -3.36 -19.00
CA THR A 82 -8.40 -4.23 -18.93
C THR A 82 -8.18 -5.49 -19.75
N TYR A 83 -7.67 -5.35 -20.98
CA TYR A 83 -7.29 -6.47 -21.84
C TYR A 83 -6.30 -7.42 -21.13
N LEU A 84 -5.25 -6.87 -20.51
CA LEU A 84 -4.26 -7.66 -19.77
C LEU A 84 -4.89 -8.40 -18.56
N ILE A 85 -5.87 -7.82 -17.89
CA ILE A 85 -6.58 -8.47 -16.78
C ILE A 85 -7.49 -9.60 -17.27
N THR A 86 -8.18 -9.41 -18.40
CA THR A 86 -9.24 -10.33 -18.83
C THR A 86 -8.81 -11.38 -19.85
N CYS A 87 -7.71 -11.14 -20.59
CA CYS A 87 -7.31 -11.97 -21.74
C CYS A 87 -6.00 -12.74 -21.48
N GLN A 88 -5.03 -12.13 -20.81
CA GLN A 88 -3.74 -12.78 -20.56
C GLN A 88 -3.85 -13.79 -19.41
N VAL A 89 -3.49 -15.05 -19.65
CA VAL A 89 -3.43 -16.10 -18.61
C VAL A 89 -1.97 -16.43 -18.29
N GLU A 90 -1.59 -16.27 -17.03
CA GLU A 90 -0.28 -16.73 -16.51
C GLU A 90 -0.35 -18.22 -16.14
N ASN A 91 0.78 -18.93 -16.18
CA ASN A 91 0.82 -20.35 -15.77
C ASN A 91 0.53 -20.51 -14.27
N ASP A 92 1.17 -19.69 -13.43
CA ASP A 92 1.01 -19.69 -11.98
C ASP A 92 -0.15 -18.79 -11.54
N ASP A 93 -1.11 -19.33 -10.80
CA ASP A 93 -2.34 -18.62 -10.39
C ASP A 93 -2.06 -17.41 -9.50
N ILE A 94 -1.15 -17.55 -8.54
CA ILE A 94 -0.86 -16.45 -7.63
C ILE A 94 -0.11 -15.32 -8.35
N THR A 95 0.71 -15.65 -9.36
CA THR A 95 1.28 -14.66 -10.28
C THR A 95 0.22 -14.02 -11.17
N HIS A 96 -0.74 -14.80 -11.67
CA HIS A 96 -1.89 -14.30 -12.44
C HIS A 96 -2.68 -13.27 -11.62
N TRP A 97 -3.02 -13.60 -10.38
CA TRP A 97 -3.70 -12.72 -9.43
C TRP A 97 -2.91 -11.44 -9.17
N GLY A 98 -1.61 -11.56 -8.87
CA GLY A 98 -0.75 -10.40 -8.60
C GLY A 98 -0.53 -9.49 -9.80
N GLY A 99 -0.38 -10.06 -11.00
CA GLY A 99 -0.24 -9.31 -12.25
C GLY A 99 -1.48 -8.48 -12.56
N SER A 100 -2.68 -9.05 -12.38
CA SER A 100 -3.94 -8.34 -12.57
C SER A 100 -4.16 -7.21 -11.57
N ILE A 101 -3.75 -7.39 -10.31
CA ILE A 101 -3.71 -6.32 -9.30
C ILE A 101 -2.78 -5.19 -9.74
N LEU A 102 -1.59 -5.52 -10.26
CA LEU A 102 -0.64 -4.52 -10.72
C LEU A 102 -1.22 -3.71 -11.90
N SER A 103 -1.86 -4.38 -12.87
CA SER A 103 -2.56 -3.72 -13.98
C SER A 103 -3.66 -2.78 -13.48
N PHE A 104 -4.44 -3.19 -12.49
CA PHE A 104 -5.47 -2.33 -11.88
C PHE A 104 -4.86 -1.12 -11.16
N ILE A 105 -3.73 -1.28 -10.47
CA ILE A 105 -3.01 -0.15 -9.87
C ILE A 105 -2.61 0.87 -10.95
N TYR A 106 -2.14 0.43 -12.12
CA TYR A 106 -1.84 1.34 -13.23
C TYR A 106 -3.09 2.01 -13.80
N MET A 107 -4.23 1.32 -13.87
CA MET A 107 -5.53 1.95 -14.18
C MET A 107 -5.86 3.08 -13.21
N MET A 108 -5.67 2.86 -11.90
CA MET A 108 -5.86 3.92 -10.91
C MET A 108 -4.86 5.07 -11.07
N ARG A 109 -3.60 4.79 -11.46
CA ARG A 109 -2.62 5.84 -11.77
C ARG A 109 -2.99 6.66 -12.99
N ILE A 110 -3.66 6.07 -13.99
CA ILE A 110 -4.18 6.81 -15.14
C ILE A 110 -5.24 7.81 -14.66
N LEU A 111 -6.17 7.39 -13.81
CA LEU A 111 -7.16 8.30 -13.23
C LEU A 111 -6.51 9.39 -12.38
N GLU A 112 -5.52 9.03 -11.55
CA GLU A 112 -4.74 9.98 -10.76
C GLU A 112 -4.09 11.02 -11.66
N TYR A 113 -3.27 10.60 -12.63
CA TYR A 113 -2.38 11.50 -13.36
C TYR A 113 -3.04 12.23 -14.53
N PHE A 114 -4.11 11.69 -15.12
CA PHE A 114 -4.75 12.30 -16.28
C PHE A 114 -6.09 12.96 -15.97
N VAL A 115 -6.80 12.50 -14.94
CA VAL A 115 -8.19 12.94 -14.70
C VAL A 115 -8.31 13.78 -13.44
N PHE A 116 -7.96 13.22 -12.28
CA PHE A 116 -8.31 13.83 -10.99
C PHE A 116 -7.20 14.69 -10.39
N PHE A 117 -5.94 14.27 -10.52
CA PHE A 117 -4.78 14.90 -9.88
C PHE A 117 -3.57 15.01 -10.83
N PRO A 118 -3.67 15.81 -11.90
CA PRO A 118 -2.54 16.00 -12.80
C PRO A 118 -1.28 16.43 -12.05
N PRO A 119 -0.16 15.69 -12.21
CA PRO A 119 1.01 15.86 -11.36
C PRO A 119 1.65 17.24 -11.55
N GLU A 120 1.54 17.87 -12.72
CA GLU A 120 2.06 19.21 -12.97
C GLU A 120 1.51 20.30 -12.04
N GLN A 121 0.29 20.09 -11.52
CA GLN A 121 -0.38 21.05 -10.65
C GLN A 121 -0.37 20.61 -9.18
N HIS A 122 -0.39 19.30 -8.94
CA HIS A 122 -0.64 18.74 -7.61
C HIS A 122 0.58 18.06 -7.01
N CYS A 123 1.52 17.57 -7.82
CA CYS A 123 2.64 16.76 -7.37
C CYS A 123 3.98 17.39 -7.77
N HIS A 124 4.65 18.01 -6.82
CA HIS A 124 6.01 18.51 -7.02
C HIS A 124 7.01 17.67 -6.24
N ARG A 125 8.20 17.52 -6.83
CA ARG A 125 9.34 16.92 -6.16
C ARG A 125 9.95 17.93 -5.21
N ILE A 126 10.52 17.46 -4.12
CA ILE A 126 11.08 18.26 -3.04
C ILE A 126 12.58 18.08 -3.07
N ILE A 127 13.31 19.17 -3.21
CA ILE A 127 14.76 19.18 -3.21
C ILE A 127 15.31 20.22 -2.23
N PRO A 128 16.48 19.97 -1.63
CA PRO A 128 17.13 20.98 -0.83
C PRO A 128 17.49 22.23 -1.65
N LYS A 129 17.29 23.41 -1.07
CA LYS A 129 17.53 24.71 -1.72
C LYS A 129 18.97 24.84 -2.25
N SER A 130 19.93 24.24 -1.56
CA SER A 130 21.34 24.17 -1.96
C SER A 130 21.55 23.52 -3.33
N GLN A 131 20.64 22.62 -3.76
CA GLN A 131 20.72 21.93 -5.05
C GLN A 131 20.25 22.80 -6.22
N LEU A 132 19.31 23.73 -5.97
CA LEU A 132 18.81 24.69 -6.96
C LEU A 132 19.69 25.93 -7.06
N HIS A 133 20.15 26.41 -5.91
CA HIS A 133 21.03 27.56 -5.81
C HIS A 133 22.26 27.14 -5.01
N PRO A 134 23.30 26.59 -5.66
CA PRO A 134 24.54 26.28 -4.98
C PRO A 134 25.04 27.56 -4.29
N PRO A 135 25.43 27.47 -3.00
CA PRO A 135 25.85 28.65 -2.27
C PRO A 135 26.99 29.31 -3.04
N VAL A 136 26.79 30.57 -3.41
CA VAL A 136 27.89 31.41 -3.91
C VAL A 136 28.93 31.38 -2.80
N ARG A 137 30.12 30.83 -3.08
CA ARG A 137 31.25 30.87 -2.14
C ARG A 137 31.49 32.33 -1.81
N SER A 138 30.96 32.78 -0.69
CA SER A 138 31.26 34.07 -0.12
C SER A 138 32.74 34.01 0.24
N PHE A 139 33.57 34.71 -0.54
CA PHE A 139 34.91 35.07 -0.14
C PHE A 139 34.80 36.01 1.05
N LYS A 140 34.50 35.47 2.23
CA LYS A 140 34.80 36.17 3.48
C LYS A 140 36.30 35.99 3.73
N PRO A 141 37.05 37.08 3.91
CA PRO A 141 38.43 36.99 4.37
C PRO A 141 38.48 36.23 5.71
N PRO A 142 39.59 35.55 6.01
CA PRO A 142 39.70 34.70 7.19
C PRO A 142 39.62 35.60 8.43
N VAL A 143 38.47 35.61 9.09
CA VAL A 143 38.37 36.12 10.46
C VAL A 143 38.78 34.96 11.36
N HIS A 144 39.89 35.17 12.06
CA HIS A 144 40.36 34.33 13.15
C HIS A 144 39.29 34.27 14.23
N ASP A 145 38.44 33.25 14.21
CA ASP A 145 37.65 32.85 15.38
C ASP A 145 37.81 31.34 15.59
N ASN A 146 38.43 31.01 16.71
CA ASN A 146 38.90 29.67 17.10
C ASN A 146 37.80 28.75 17.66
N ASP A 147 36.52 29.02 17.40
CA ASP A 147 35.40 28.21 17.88
C ASP A 147 34.65 27.51 16.74
N HIS A 148 35.32 26.57 16.09
CA HIS A 148 34.67 25.61 15.18
C HIS A 148 34.05 24.45 15.98
N ARG A 149 32.92 24.72 16.63
CA ARG A 149 31.86 23.71 16.70
C ARG A 149 31.10 23.77 15.37
N PRO A 150 30.97 22.66 14.62
CA PRO A 150 30.05 22.64 13.50
C PRO A 150 28.66 22.96 14.03
N SER A 151 28.06 24.03 13.49
CA SER A 151 26.65 24.35 13.69
C SER A 151 25.82 23.18 13.18
N GLU A 152 25.52 22.24 14.07
CA GLU A 152 24.40 21.34 13.92
C GLU A 152 23.12 22.20 14.01
N ALA A 153 22.28 22.14 12.98
CA ALA A 153 20.88 22.63 12.96
C ALA A 153 20.54 23.95 12.24
N GLU A 154 21.26 24.38 11.19
CA GLU A 154 20.56 25.05 10.08
C GLU A 154 19.94 23.97 9.18
N GLY A 155 18.70 23.59 9.49
CA GLY A 155 17.93 22.65 8.68
C GLY A 155 17.88 23.09 7.22
N GLU A 156 18.37 22.26 6.31
CA GLU A 156 18.43 22.55 4.88
C GLU A 156 17.01 22.81 4.35
N VAL A 157 16.72 24.05 3.95
CA VAL A 157 15.37 24.45 3.49
C VAL A 157 15.01 23.66 2.24
N LEU A 158 13.93 22.88 2.29
CA LEU A 158 13.41 22.11 1.18
C LEU A 158 12.45 22.97 0.33
N ILE A 159 12.60 22.94 -0.99
CA ILE A 159 11.75 23.70 -1.93
C ILE A 159 11.24 22.80 -3.07
N PRO A 160 10.08 23.14 -3.67
CA PRO A 160 9.58 22.45 -4.86
C PRO A 160 10.56 22.53 -6.04
N GLU A 161 10.91 21.38 -6.61
CA GLU A 161 11.61 21.28 -7.88
C GLU A 161 10.67 21.76 -9.00
N PRO A 162 11.12 22.68 -9.88
CA PRO A 162 10.30 23.15 -10.98
C PRO A 162 9.99 21.99 -11.94
N VAL A 163 8.74 21.92 -12.40
CA VAL A 163 8.34 20.96 -13.43
C VAL A 163 9.14 21.26 -14.72
N PRO A 164 9.86 20.29 -15.30
CA PRO A 164 10.63 20.54 -16.51
C PRO A 164 9.74 20.97 -17.69
N ARG A 165 10.33 21.64 -18.68
CA ARG A 165 9.57 22.09 -19.87
C ARG A 165 9.03 20.91 -20.66
N PRO A 166 7.83 21.01 -21.27
CA PRO A 166 7.27 19.95 -22.11
C PRO A 166 8.18 19.54 -23.26
N PHE A 167 8.01 18.31 -23.76
CA PHE A 167 8.77 17.73 -24.87
C PHE A 167 10.29 17.76 -24.68
N THR A 168 10.75 17.71 -23.42
CA THR A 168 12.17 17.58 -23.10
C THR A 168 12.46 16.21 -22.50
N LEU A 169 13.69 15.74 -22.67
CA LEU A 169 14.16 14.52 -22.01
C LEU A 169 14.08 14.64 -20.48
N ALA A 170 14.33 15.84 -19.93
CA ALA A 170 14.17 16.11 -18.50
C ALA A 170 12.72 15.90 -18.03
N LYS A 171 11.73 16.33 -18.82
CA LYS A 171 10.31 16.09 -18.52
C LYS A 171 9.95 14.61 -18.64
N PHE A 172 10.51 13.90 -19.62
CA PHE A 172 10.33 12.46 -19.77
C PHE A 172 10.88 11.70 -18.55
N TYR A 173 12.08 12.04 -18.06
CA TYR A 173 12.62 11.43 -16.84
C TYR A 173 11.83 11.80 -15.58
N TRP A 174 11.34 13.03 -15.49
CA TRP A 174 10.42 13.45 -14.42
C TRP A 174 9.09 12.68 -14.46
N ALA A 175 8.53 12.44 -15.64
CA ALA A 175 7.33 11.62 -15.80
C ALA A 175 7.61 10.15 -15.48
N GLY A 176 8.76 9.61 -15.91
CA GLY A 176 9.20 8.27 -15.57
C GLY A 176 9.32 8.07 -14.06
N SER A 177 9.92 9.03 -13.33
CA SER A 177 10.04 8.92 -11.88
C SER A 177 8.70 8.95 -11.17
N LEU A 178 7.68 9.66 -11.68
CA LEU A 178 6.31 9.57 -11.14
C LEU A 178 5.67 8.19 -11.28
N ILE A 179 5.92 7.52 -12.40
CA ILE A 179 5.35 6.20 -12.66
C ILE A 179 6.05 5.14 -11.82
N TRP A 180 7.38 5.18 -11.76
CA TRP A 180 8.18 4.17 -11.07
C TRP A 180 8.36 4.45 -9.56
N SER A 181 8.13 5.68 -9.10
CA SER A 181 8.11 6.01 -7.65
C SER A 181 6.75 5.66 -7.03
N TYR A 182 6.54 4.37 -6.77
CA TYR A 182 5.32 3.88 -6.13
C TYR A 182 5.04 4.54 -4.77
N ARG A 183 6.09 4.87 -4.00
CA ARG A 183 5.99 5.53 -2.68
C ARG A 183 5.94 7.05 -2.76
N GLY A 184 6.30 7.63 -3.91
CA GLY A 184 6.46 9.07 -4.06
C GLY A 184 7.57 9.63 -3.18
N ILE A 185 8.72 8.96 -3.03
CA ILE A 185 9.78 9.44 -2.14
C ILE A 185 10.32 10.77 -2.65
N GLY A 186 10.33 11.77 -1.78
CA GLY A 186 10.74 13.11 -2.18
C GLY A 186 9.68 13.84 -3.00
N TRP A 187 8.43 13.38 -3.05
CA TRP A 187 7.30 14.13 -3.61
C TRP A 187 6.45 14.74 -2.50
N ALA A 188 5.72 15.81 -2.81
CA ALA A 188 4.79 16.48 -1.88
C ALA A 188 3.72 15.53 -1.31
N HIS A 189 3.33 14.53 -2.11
CA HIS A 189 2.36 13.50 -1.74
C HIS A 189 3.05 12.14 -1.48
N GLN A 190 4.07 12.15 -0.61
CA GLN A 190 4.75 10.94 -0.17
C GLN A 190 4.01 10.24 0.97
N CYS A 191 4.02 8.91 0.96
CA CYS A 191 3.57 8.17 2.13
C CYS A 191 4.56 8.35 3.30
N PRO A 192 4.10 8.49 4.55
CA PRO A 192 4.98 8.51 5.71
C PRO A 192 5.90 7.29 5.71
N LEU A 193 7.21 7.54 5.69
CA LEU A 193 8.21 6.50 5.78
C LEU A 193 8.48 6.23 7.28
N PRO A 194 8.53 4.96 7.72
CA PRO A 194 9.01 4.66 9.06
C PRO A 194 10.48 5.06 9.18
N ARG A 195 10.94 5.31 10.41
CA ARG A 195 12.33 5.71 10.69
C ARG A 195 13.36 4.73 10.10
N SER A 196 13.05 3.43 10.12
CA SER A 196 13.88 2.39 9.52
C SER A 196 14.03 2.49 8.00
N SER A 197 13.15 3.23 7.32
CA SER A 197 13.21 3.53 5.88
C SER A 197 13.95 4.83 5.54
N THR A 198 14.34 5.61 6.55
CA THR A 198 15.03 6.90 6.37
C THR A 198 16.44 6.92 6.93
N GLU A 199 16.83 5.86 7.64
CA GLU A 199 18.17 5.67 8.18
C GLU A 199 19.09 4.97 7.17
N HIS A 200 20.40 4.99 7.43
CA HIS A 200 21.36 4.24 6.62
C HIS A 200 20.96 2.74 6.60
N PRO A 201 20.93 2.06 5.44
CA PRO A 201 21.54 2.39 4.14
C PRO A 201 20.53 2.95 3.10
N TYR A 202 19.53 3.72 3.53
CA TYR A 202 18.52 4.33 2.64
C TYR A 202 18.65 5.85 2.57
N THR A 203 19.82 6.37 2.89
CA THR A 203 20.14 7.80 2.75
C THR A 203 20.83 8.06 1.41
N ARG A 204 20.81 9.30 0.92
CA ARG A 204 21.48 9.71 -0.33
C ARG A 204 22.98 9.40 -0.39
N LYS A 205 23.62 9.14 0.76
CA LYS A 205 25.04 8.78 0.87
C LYS A 205 25.30 7.27 0.84
N SER A 206 24.24 6.46 0.79
CA SER A 206 24.35 5.01 0.97
C SER A 206 24.91 4.34 -0.27
N SER A 207 25.86 3.43 -0.08
CA SER A 207 26.39 2.63 -1.18
C SER A 207 25.48 1.43 -1.47
N PHE A 208 25.47 0.98 -2.73
CA PHE A 208 24.79 -0.27 -3.10
C PHE A 208 25.30 -1.48 -2.30
N LYS A 209 26.58 -1.49 -1.93
CA LYS A 209 27.18 -2.58 -1.15
C LYS A 209 26.56 -2.66 0.25
N GLU A 210 26.37 -1.53 0.92
CA GLU A 210 25.74 -1.48 2.24
C GLU A 210 24.25 -1.82 2.16
N TRP A 211 23.56 -1.30 1.15
CA TRP A 211 22.17 -1.66 0.90
C TRP A 211 22.00 -3.17 0.68
N LEU A 212 22.85 -3.78 -0.17
CA LEU A 212 22.80 -5.20 -0.47
C LEU A 212 23.15 -6.07 0.75
N LYS A 213 24.11 -5.66 1.58
CA LYS A 213 24.45 -6.34 2.85
C LYS A 213 23.24 -6.46 3.78
N ILE A 214 22.33 -5.48 3.77
CA ILE A 214 21.15 -5.49 4.63
C ILE A 214 19.97 -6.17 3.94
N GLN A 215 19.76 -5.95 2.64
CA GLN A 215 18.62 -6.52 1.92
C GLN A 215 18.78 -7.99 1.55
N LEU A 216 19.98 -8.45 1.21
CA LEU A 216 20.19 -9.82 0.74
C LEU A 216 19.90 -10.87 1.84
N PRO A 217 20.37 -10.73 3.10
CA PRO A 217 20.00 -11.67 4.16
C PRO A 217 18.50 -11.68 4.44
N TYR A 218 17.87 -10.50 4.42
CA TYR A 218 16.42 -10.38 4.59
C TYR A 218 15.67 -11.10 3.47
N TYR A 219 16.06 -10.88 2.21
CA TYR A 219 15.50 -11.56 1.04
C TYR A 219 15.63 -13.09 1.17
N ILE A 220 16.82 -13.61 1.48
CA ILE A 220 17.06 -15.05 1.67
C ILE A 220 16.19 -15.60 2.81
N ALA A 221 16.13 -14.92 3.95
CA ALA A 221 15.30 -15.33 5.08
C ALA A 221 13.81 -15.39 4.69
N THR A 222 13.31 -14.37 3.99
CA THR A 222 11.91 -14.35 3.52
C THR A 222 11.62 -15.46 2.51
N TYR A 223 12.57 -15.79 1.62
CA TYR A 223 12.47 -16.92 0.70
C TYR A 223 12.36 -18.24 1.46
N LEU A 224 13.25 -18.49 2.44
CA LEU A 224 13.23 -19.73 3.22
C LEU A 224 11.94 -19.88 4.04
N ILE A 225 11.41 -18.80 4.60
CA ILE A 225 10.12 -18.80 5.32
C ILE A 225 8.98 -19.09 4.35
N GLU A 226 8.97 -18.47 3.17
CA GLU A 226 7.94 -18.73 2.16
C GLU A 226 8.02 -20.17 1.65
N ASP A 227 9.22 -20.70 1.43
CA ASP A 227 9.43 -22.07 0.97
C ASP A 227 8.88 -23.08 1.99
N LEU A 228 9.12 -22.87 3.29
CA LEU A 228 8.50 -23.66 4.35
C LEU A 228 6.97 -23.56 4.30
N CYS A 229 6.45 -22.34 4.21
CA CYS A 229 5.01 -22.10 4.13
C CYS A 229 4.39 -22.76 2.89
N ARG A 230 5.07 -22.73 1.75
CA ARG A 230 4.67 -23.38 0.50
C ARG A 230 4.62 -24.88 0.65
N ALA A 231 5.66 -25.49 1.25
CA ALA A 231 5.65 -26.90 1.57
C ALA A 231 4.48 -27.27 2.49
N ILE A 232 4.18 -26.45 3.50
CA ILE A 232 2.99 -26.65 4.36
C ILE A 232 1.70 -26.59 3.53
N ARG A 233 1.48 -25.56 2.70
CA ARG A 233 0.27 -25.43 1.87
C ARG A 233 0.08 -26.65 0.96
N ASN A 234 1.16 -27.14 0.37
CA ASN A 234 1.11 -28.15 -0.68
C ASN A 234 1.22 -29.59 -0.16
N VAL A 235 1.75 -29.82 1.05
CA VAL A 235 1.88 -31.17 1.63
C VAL A 235 0.82 -31.42 2.70
N ILE A 236 0.69 -30.50 3.66
CA ILE A 236 -0.22 -30.65 4.81
C ILE A 236 -1.58 -30.04 4.51
N GLY A 237 -1.58 -28.81 3.99
CA GLY A 237 -2.79 -28.02 3.74
C GLY A 237 -3.48 -28.30 2.41
N LYS A 238 -3.07 -29.34 1.67
CA LYS A 238 -3.52 -29.60 0.30
C LYS A 238 -5.04 -29.65 0.18
N ASP A 239 -5.76 -30.21 1.16
CA ASP A 239 -7.22 -30.38 1.08
C ASP A 239 -7.96 -29.05 1.26
N PHE A 240 -7.34 -28.08 1.94
CA PHE A 240 -7.84 -26.71 2.08
C PHE A 240 -7.47 -25.85 0.87
N PHE A 241 -6.19 -25.86 0.47
CA PHE A 241 -5.67 -24.94 -0.55
C PHE A 241 -5.91 -25.38 -1.99
N SER A 242 -5.92 -26.69 -2.26
CA SER A 242 -5.97 -27.25 -3.61
C SER A 242 -6.89 -28.47 -3.73
N GLY A 243 -7.61 -28.83 -2.68
CA GLY A 243 -8.41 -30.05 -2.63
C GLY A 243 -9.73 -29.90 -3.39
N PRO A 244 -10.26 -30.97 -4.01
CA PRO A 244 -11.48 -30.93 -4.81
C PRO A 244 -12.73 -30.57 -4.00
N ASN A 245 -12.71 -30.85 -2.69
CA ASN A 245 -13.84 -30.61 -1.79
C ASN A 245 -13.74 -29.30 -0.99
N HIS A 246 -12.71 -28.47 -1.25
CA HIS A 246 -12.43 -27.19 -0.59
C HIS A 246 -12.88 -27.14 0.88
N LEU A 247 -12.06 -27.66 1.80
CA LEU A 247 -12.40 -27.67 3.23
C LEU A 247 -12.75 -26.25 3.70
N PRO A 248 -13.93 -26.02 4.30
CA PRO A 248 -14.32 -24.70 4.78
C PRO A 248 -13.36 -24.22 5.87
N TYR A 249 -13.05 -22.92 5.91
CA TYR A 249 -12.13 -22.38 6.91
C TYR A 249 -12.60 -22.61 8.35
N ASP A 250 -13.92 -22.59 8.55
CA ASP A 250 -14.55 -22.84 9.85
C ASP A 250 -14.43 -24.31 10.31
N SER A 251 -14.13 -25.25 9.41
CA SER A 251 -13.86 -26.65 9.78
C SER A 251 -12.46 -26.88 10.36
N LEU A 252 -11.54 -25.94 10.15
CA LEU A 252 -10.16 -26.04 10.60
C LEU A 252 -10.05 -25.81 12.12
N THR A 253 -9.11 -26.51 12.75
CA THR A 253 -8.69 -26.21 14.13
C THR A 253 -8.03 -24.83 14.22
N GLN A 254 -8.02 -24.22 15.41
CA GLN A 254 -7.42 -22.89 15.59
C GLN A 254 -5.93 -22.84 15.20
N SER A 255 -5.18 -23.92 15.42
CA SER A 255 -3.77 -24.02 15.02
C SER A 255 -3.63 -24.09 13.50
N GLN A 256 -4.45 -24.88 12.80
CA GLN A 256 -4.48 -24.92 11.34
C GLN A 256 -4.82 -23.56 10.74
N ARG A 257 -5.86 -22.89 11.27
CA ARG A 257 -6.24 -21.53 10.86
C ARG A 257 -5.07 -20.55 10.96
N ALA A 258 -4.34 -20.58 12.08
CA ALA A 258 -3.17 -19.73 12.28
C ALA A 258 -2.06 -20.05 11.27
N VAL A 259 -1.69 -21.33 11.12
CA VAL A 259 -0.62 -21.76 10.20
C VAL A 259 -0.97 -21.45 8.75
N TYR A 260 -2.21 -21.71 8.32
CA TYR A 260 -2.65 -21.46 6.94
C TYR A 260 -2.74 -19.96 6.65
N SER A 261 -3.18 -19.16 7.62
CA SER A 261 -3.15 -17.69 7.50
C SER A 261 -1.72 -17.16 7.36
N ILE A 262 -0.79 -17.64 8.19
CA ILE A 262 0.63 -17.29 8.08
C ILE A 262 1.15 -17.70 6.70
N ALA A 263 0.80 -18.88 6.22
CA ALA A 263 1.27 -19.35 4.92
C ALA A 263 0.79 -18.47 3.76
N VAL A 264 -0.46 -18.00 3.77
CA VAL A 264 -0.98 -17.04 2.76
C VAL A 264 -0.27 -15.70 2.86
N VAL A 265 -0.17 -15.13 4.07
CA VAL A 265 0.50 -13.83 4.30
C VAL A 265 1.96 -13.89 3.88
N SER A 266 2.68 -14.96 4.20
CA SER A 266 4.07 -15.19 3.79
C SER A 266 4.23 -15.22 2.27
N ARG A 267 3.30 -15.86 1.52
CA ARG A 267 3.34 -15.88 0.06
C ARG A 267 3.18 -14.49 -0.54
N ILE A 268 2.24 -13.69 -0.02
CA ILE A 268 2.02 -12.31 -0.48
C ILE A 268 3.22 -11.44 -0.12
N HIS A 269 3.69 -11.53 1.12
CA HIS A 269 4.85 -10.79 1.58
C HIS A 269 6.08 -11.07 0.73
N PHE A 270 6.40 -12.36 0.52
CA PHE A 270 7.54 -12.75 -0.30
C PHE A 270 7.36 -12.36 -1.77
N GLY A 271 6.16 -12.52 -2.36
CA GLY A 271 5.92 -12.09 -3.74
C GLY A 271 6.18 -10.60 -3.94
N LEU A 272 5.78 -9.77 -2.97
CA LEU A 272 6.05 -8.34 -2.97
C LEU A 272 7.54 -8.03 -2.79
N ILE A 273 8.22 -8.70 -1.85
CA ILE A 273 9.67 -8.55 -1.63
C ILE A 273 10.47 -9.00 -2.85
N LEU A 274 10.10 -10.11 -3.49
CA LEU A 274 10.76 -10.67 -4.67
C LEU A 274 10.75 -9.67 -5.82
N THR A 275 9.56 -9.20 -6.21
CA THR A 275 9.40 -8.23 -7.30
C THR A 275 10.13 -6.94 -6.98
N TRP A 276 10.02 -6.45 -5.75
CA TRP A 276 10.71 -5.26 -5.30
C TRP A 276 12.22 -5.38 -5.35
N PHE A 277 12.79 -6.43 -4.76
CA PHE A 277 14.22 -6.64 -4.66
C PHE A 277 14.85 -6.79 -6.03
N HIS A 278 14.25 -7.60 -6.92
CA HIS A 278 14.71 -7.76 -8.29
C HIS A 278 14.64 -6.45 -9.06
N THR A 279 13.52 -5.71 -8.97
CA THR A 279 13.39 -4.42 -9.67
C THR A 279 14.41 -3.40 -9.15
N ALA A 280 14.60 -3.32 -7.83
CA ALA A 280 15.58 -2.42 -7.22
C ALA A 280 17.01 -2.74 -7.69
N VAL A 281 17.41 -4.01 -7.66
CA VAL A 281 18.73 -4.46 -8.13
C VAL A 281 18.90 -4.13 -9.61
N CYS A 282 17.93 -4.48 -10.46
CA CYS A 282 17.99 -4.19 -11.90
C CYS A 282 18.16 -2.69 -12.17
N MET A 283 17.35 -1.84 -11.54
CA MET A 283 17.40 -0.40 -11.73
C MET A 283 18.71 0.21 -11.19
N ILE A 284 19.17 -0.17 -10.00
CA ILE A 284 20.42 0.36 -9.43
C ILE A 284 21.63 -0.09 -10.27
N VAL A 285 21.67 -1.35 -10.71
CA VAL A 285 22.77 -1.86 -11.54
C VAL A 285 22.78 -1.16 -12.91
N LEU A 286 21.62 -1.05 -13.57
CA LEU A 286 21.50 -0.33 -14.84
C LEU A 286 21.92 1.13 -14.70
N GLY A 287 21.45 1.81 -13.65
CA GLY A 287 21.84 3.19 -13.34
C GLY A 287 23.34 3.34 -13.16
N LYS A 288 24.00 2.41 -12.49
CA LYS A 288 25.46 2.40 -12.34
C LYS A 288 26.21 2.20 -13.65
N ILE A 289 25.78 1.25 -14.48
CA ILE A 289 26.41 0.97 -15.78
C ILE A 289 26.31 2.20 -16.69
N LEU A 290 25.18 2.89 -16.66
CA LEU A 290 24.91 4.06 -17.50
C LEU A 290 25.32 5.40 -16.87
N GLY A 291 25.82 5.39 -15.63
CA GLY A 291 26.18 6.61 -14.89
C GLY A 291 24.99 7.50 -14.49
N TRP A 292 23.77 6.95 -14.50
CA TRP A 292 22.56 7.67 -14.12
C TRP A 292 22.44 7.80 -12.60
N LYS A 293 21.95 8.97 -12.16
CA LYS A 293 21.73 9.32 -10.75
C LYS A 293 20.29 9.71 -10.50
N GLY A 294 19.83 9.54 -9.28
CA GLY A 294 18.48 9.89 -8.86
C GLY A 294 17.76 8.75 -8.14
N GLU A 295 16.51 9.01 -7.75
CA GLU A 295 15.71 8.12 -6.91
C GLU A 295 15.64 6.70 -7.45
N LEU A 296 15.33 6.55 -8.75
CA LEU A 296 15.19 5.22 -9.36
C LEU A 296 16.51 4.44 -9.43
N TRP A 297 17.62 5.15 -9.54
CA TRP A 297 18.94 4.60 -9.89
C TRP A 297 19.84 4.39 -8.67
N GLU A 298 19.43 4.86 -7.49
CA GLU A 298 20.26 4.86 -6.28
C GLU A 298 19.55 4.16 -5.10
N PRO A 299 20.29 3.53 -4.17
CA PRO A 299 19.72 2.74 -3.08
C PRO A 299 18.67 3.45 -2.20
N TRP A 300 18.80 4.78 -2.04
CA TRP A 300 17.90 5.57 -1.20
C TRP A 300 16.47 5.70 -1.75
N GLY A 301 16.27 5.54 -3.07
CA GLY A 301 14.92 5.48 -3.65
C GLY A 301 14.26 4.11 -3.50
N TRP A 302 14.99 3.12 -2.99
CA TRP A 302 14.51 1.78 -2.69
C TRP A 302 14.62 1.47 -1.18
N PRO A 303 13.89 2.19 -0.29
CA PRO A 303 13.78 1.79 1.09
C PRO A 303 12.88 0.56 1.26
N PRO A 304 12.98 -0.16 2.39
CA PRO A 304 12.25 -1.40 2.63
C PRO A 304 10.75 -1.21 2.46
N MET A 305 10.11 -2.11 1.72
CA MET A 305 8.68 -2.01 1.43
C MET A 305 7.80 -2.10 2.69
N PHE A 306 8.28 -2.84 3.68
CA PHE A 306 7.61 -3.05 4.96
C PHE A 306 8.35 -2.29 6.07
N GLY A 307 7.60 -1.78 7.03
CA GLY A 307 8.16 -1.24 8.27
C GLY A 307 8.65 -2.38 9.17
N SER A 308 9.62 -2.09 10.03
CA SER A 308 10.09 -3.05 11.04
C SER A 308 9.01 -3.39 12.06
N LEU A 309 9.00 -4.63 12.56
CA LEU A 309 8.18 -5.01 13.71
C LEU A 309 8.50 -4.20 14.98
N GLU A 310 9.74 -3.73 15.13
CA GLU A 310 10.13 -2.82 16.20
C GLU A 310 9.31 -1.53 16.19
N ASN A 311 9.21 -0.86 15.04
CA ASN A 311 8.34 0.32 14.88
C ASN A 311 6.87 0.01 15.18
N LEU A 312 6.36 -1.18 14.83
CA LEU A 312 5.01 -1.60 15.22
C LEU A 312 4.89 -1.83 16.73
N TRP A 313 5.90 -2.38 17.38
CA TRP A 313 5.93 -2.57 18.84
C TRP A 313 5.99 -1.24 19.60
N VAL A 314 6.78 -0.28 19.11
CA VAL A 314 6.93 1.05 19.71
C VAL A 314 5.63 1.86 19.58
N HIS A 315 4.92 1.70 18.46
CA HIS A 315 3.64 2.36 18.17
C HIS A 315 2.56 1.35 17.74
N PRO A 316 2.03 0.53 18.65
CA PRO A 316 1.19 -0.59 18.26
C PRO A 316 -0.25 -0.18 17.96
N GLY A 317 -0.84 -0.96 17.06
CA GLY A 317 -2.20 -0.77 16.57
C GLY A 317 -2.34 -1.08 15.08
N LEU A 318 -3.58 -1.37 14.69
CA LEU A 318 -4.00 -1.53 13.30
C LEU A 318 -3.68 -0.30 12.47
N SER A 319 -3.76 0.90 13.07
CA SER A 319 -3.44 2.13 12.36
C SER A 319 -1.98 2.14 11.90
N THR A 320 -1.03 1.82 12.78
CA THR A 320 0.40 1.75 12.42
C THR A 320 0.65 0.61 11.45
N MET A 321 0.01 -0.54 11.65
CA MET A 321 0.13 -1.68 10.74
C MET A 321 -0.20 -1.27 9.30
N TRP A 322 -1.36 -0.65 9.06
CA TRP A 322 -1.77 -0.27 7.71
C TRP A 322 -1.06 0.99 7.19
N SER A 323 -0.82 2.00 8.03
CA SER A 323 -0.27 3.29 7.59
C SER A 323 1.26 3.32 7.45
N LYS A 324 1.98 2.50 8.22
CA LYS A 324 3.46 2.55 8.28
C LYS A 324 4.11 1.20 8.00
N THR A 325 3.54 0.10 8.49
CA THR A 325 4.22 -1.21 8.49
C THR A 325 3.96 -2.05 7.24
N TRP A 326 2.71 -2.16 6.78
CA TRP A 326 2.32 -3.06 5.71
C TRP A 326 2.33 -2.38 4.33
N HIS A 327 2.98 -3.04 3.37
CA HIS A 327 2.93 -2.77 1.92
C HIS A 327 2.92 -1.28 1.51
N GLY A 328 4.09 -0.64 1.55
CA GLY A 328 4.22 0.79 1.26
C GLY A 328 3.86 1.26 -0.15
N TYR A 329 3.88 0.37 -1.15
CA TYR A 329 3.70 0.72 -2.57
C TYR A 329 2.24 0.99 -2.96
N ASN A 330 1.30 0.28 -2.33
CA ASN A 330 -0.13 0.45 -2.61
C ASN A 330 -0.70 1.75 -2.00
N ARG A 331 0.00 2.35 -1.03
CA ARG A 331 -0.57 3.42 -0.20
C ARG A 331 -0.74 4.75 -0.90
N ARG A 332 0.15 5.10 -1.84
CA ARG A 332 0.15 6.45 -2.43
C ARG A 332 -1.13 6.73 -3.21
N TRP A 333 -1.48 5.88 -4.17
CA TRP A 333 -2.69 6.10 -4.97
C TRP A 333 -3.96 5.99 -4.10
N LEU A 334 -3.98 5.07 -3.13
CA LEU A 334 -5.06 4.92 -2.16
C LEU A 334 -5.27 6.18 -1.33
N TYR A 335 -4.18 6.82 -0.93
CA TYR A 335 -4.21 8.09 -0.22
C TYR A 335 -4.64 9.25 -1.12
N VAL A 336 -4.04 9.38 -2.31
CA VAL A 336 -4.36 10.48 -3.24
C VAL A 336 -5.81 10.38 -3.75
N LEU A 337 -6.23 9.23 -4.27
CA LEU A 337 -7.58 9.07 -4.80
C LEU A 337 -8.64 8.89 -3.71
N GLY A 338 -8.41 7.98 -2.75
CA GLY A 338 -9.42 7.66 -1.74
C GLY A 338 -9.55 8.73 -0.67
N TRP A 339 -8.42 9.10 -0.05
CA TRP A 339 -8.42 10.00 1.10
C TRP A 339 -8.59 11.47 0.69
N ILE A 340 -7.75 11.95 -0.23
CA ILE A 340 -7.77 13.35 -0.69
C ILE A 340 -8.88 13.55 -1.73
N GLY A 341 -8.85 12.78 -2.83
CA GLY A 341 -9.80 12.91 -3.94
C GLY A 341 -11.25 12.76 -3.53
N ILE A 342 -11.64 11.56 -3.14
CA ILE A 342 -13.03 11.28 -2.81
C ILE A 342 -13.37 11.89 -1.44
N GLY A 343 -12.54 11.64 -0.43
CA GLY A 343 -12.79 12.10 0.92
C GLY A 343 -12.83 13.63 1.07
N GLU A 344 -11.75 14.31 0.77
CA GLU A 344 -11.60 15.75 1.02
C GLU A 344 -12.24 16.60 -0.08
N ASN A 345 -11.96 16.30 -1.35
CA ASN A 345 -12.35 17.17 -2.45
C ASN A 345 -13.81 16.94 -2.92
N ILE A 346 -14.23 15.68 -3.08
CA ILE A 346 -15.59 15.36 -3.57
C ILE A 346 -16.61 15.42 -2.43
N LEU A 347 -16.32 14.78 -1.29
CA LEU A 347 -17.26 14.71 -0.16
C LEU A 347 -17.13 15.88 0.82
N GLY A 348 -16.15 16.77 0.66
CA GLY A 348 -15.95 17.94 1.53
C GLY A 348 -15.61 17.58 2.98
N LEU A 349 -15.05 16.39 3.22
CA LEU A 349 -14.71 15.94 4.57
C LEU A 349 -13.49 16.72 5.09
N THR A 350 -13.40 16.90 6.42
CA THR A 350 -12.35 17.70 7.06
C THR A 350 -10.95 17.25 6.65
N HIS A 351 -10.07 18.16 6.22
CA HIS A 351 -8.68 17.82 5.90
C HIS A 351 -7.94 17.22 7.10
N THR A 352 -7.31 16.06 6.90
CA THR A 352 -6.70 15.28 7.99
C THR A 352 -5.48 14.49 7.54
N GLY A 353 -4.38 14.57 8.30
CA GLY A 353 -3.15 13.80 8.06
C GLY A 353 -1.89 14.63 8.29
N ILE A 354 -0.72 13.96 8.34
CA ILE A 354 0.61 14.60 8.49
C ILE A 354 0.93 15.51 7.29
N SER A 355 0.29 15.25 6.16
CA SER A 355 0.32 16.08 4.95
C SER A 355 -0.95 16.92 4.82
N SER A 356 -1.36 17.63 5.89
CA SER A 356 -1.91 18.96 5.65
C SER A 356 -0.84 19.68 4.84
N HIS A 357 -1.11 19.80 3.55
CA HIS A 357 -0.23 20.21 2.46
C HIS A 357 1.05 20.90 2.95
N PRO A 358 2.25 20.52 2.49
CA PRO A 358 3.29 21.53 2.38
C PRO A 358 2.75 22.57 1.39
N SER A 359 1.89 23.47 1.88
CA SER A 359 1.60 24.73 1.24
C SER A 359 2.97 25.33 1.04
N ILE A 360 3.28 25.55 -0.24
CA ILE A 360 4.21 26.54 -0.78
C ILE A 360 4.85 27.33 0.38
N PRO A 361 6.18 27.22 0.63
CA PRO A 361 6.80 28.06 1.64
C PRO A 361 6.35 29.50 1.38
N PRO A 362 5.97 30.27 2.43
CA PRO A 362 5.44 31.62 2.25
C PRO A 362 6.36 32.37 1.28
N GLN A 363 5.76 32.93 0.22
CA GLN A 363 6.54 33.82 -0.63
C GLN A 363 7.18 34.86 0.28
N PRO A 364 8.50 35.12 0.15
CA PRO A 364 9.17 36.07 1.00
C PRO A 364 8.42 37.40 0.94
N GLU A 365 7.96 37.84 2.10
CA GLU A 365 7.27 39.11 2.35
C GLU A 365 8.18 40.28 1.95
N HIS A 366 8.28 40.57 0.66
CA HIS A 366 8.81 41.84 0.19
C HIS A 366 7.94 42.37 -0.94
N LYS A 367 6.90 43.10 -0.51
CA LYS A 367 6.10 44.14 -1.18
C LYS A 367 4.60 43.84 -1.19
N ARG A 368 3.93 44.16 -0.08
CA ARG A 368 2.57 44.71 -0.12
C ARG A 368 2.23 45.40 1.20
N ASN A 369 2.49 46.71 1.25
CA ASN A 369 1.85 47.58 2.22
C ASN A 369 0.40 47.83 1.77
N ASN A 370 -0.49 47.83 2.75
CA ASN A 370 -1.86 48.34 2.75
C ASN A 370 -2.85 47.61 1.83
N ASP A 371 -3.57 46.65 2.42
CA ASP A 371 -5.02 46.74 2.64
C ASP A 371 -5.55 45.40 3.21
N MET A 372 -6.14 45.45 4.40
CA MET A 372 -6.96 44.37 4.96
C MET A 372 -8.27 44.29 4.14
N PRO A 373 -8.74 43.08 3.80
CA PRO A 373 -9.69 42.45 4.72
C PRO A 373 -9.50 40.93 4.89
N SER A 374 -9.63 40.51 6.16
CA SER A 374 -10.22 39.25 6.65
C SER A 374 -9.98 37.94 5.89
N GLY A 375 -9.25 37.03 6.53
CA GLY A 375 -9.45 35.59 6.37
C GLY A 375 -8.29 34.81 5.77
N THR A 376 -7.18 34.69 6.49
CA THR A 376 -6.20 33.60 6.26
C THR A 376 -5.38 33.40 7.53
N SER A 377 -5.99 32.76 8.52
CA SER A 377 -5.22 32.10 9.58
C SER A 377 -4.50 30.91 8.96
N SER A 378 -3.20 31.07 8.73
CA SER A 378 -2.27 29.99 8.37
C SER A 378 -2.49 28.79 9.31
N PRO A 379 -2.66 27.56 8.82
CA PRO A 379 -2.58 26.42 9.70
C PRO A 379 -1.11 26.20 10.08
N SER A 380 -0.77 26.55 11.33
CA SER A 380 0.41 26.05 12.03
C SER A 380 0.54 24.54 11.85
N GLU A 381 1.77 24.03 11.66
CA GLU A 381 2.16 22.61 11.54
C GLU A 381 1.11 21.62 12.05
N SER A 382 0.19 21.20 11.18
CA SER A 382 -0.85 20.25 11.54
C SER A 382 -0.34 18.81 11.38
N GLY A 383 0.77 18.51 12.04
CA GLY A 383 1.36 17.16 12.11
C GLY A 383 0.66 16.20 13.08
N ARG A 384 -0.59 16.46 13.51
CA ARG A 384 -1.15 15.83 14.73
C ARG A 384 -2.48 15.08 14.58
N VAL A 385 -2.94 14.77 13.37
CA VAL A 385 -4.30 14.18 13.20
C VAL A 385 -4.35 12.99 12.24
N SER A 386 -3.27 12.22 12.14
CA SER A 386 -3.38 10.82 11.70
C SER A 386 -3.59 9.94 12.94
N PRO A 387 -4.43 8.88 12.89
CA PRO A 387 -4.54 7.89 13.97
C PRO A 387 -3.20 7.20 14.32
N SER A 388 -2.16 7.47 13.53
CA SER A 388 -0.80 6.95 13.66
C SER A 388 0.17 7.78 14.52
N HIS A 389 -0.32 8.80 15.25
CA HIS A 389 0.49 9.54 16.20
C HIS A 389 0.09 9.26 17.65
N PRO A 390 1.06 9.06 18.57
CA PRO A 390 0.77 9.12 19.99
C PRO A 390 0.14 10.49 20.27
N ILE A 391 -1.02 10.51 20.91
CA ILE A 391 -1.53 11.73 21.55
C ILE A 391 -0.40 12.17 22.47
N ALA A 392 0.18 13.34 22.20
CA ALA A 392 1.33 13.84 22.95
C ALA A 392 1.04 13.76 24.45
N SER A 393 1.90 13.06 25.19
CA SER A 393 2.04 13.32 26.61
C SER A 393 2.52 14.77 26.74
N SER A 394 1.89 15.47 27.65
CA SER A 394 1.87 16.92 27.80
C SER A 394 3.24 17.51 28.21
N SER A 395 4.15 17.73 27.26
CA SER A 395 5.41 18.44 27.55
C SER A 395 5.73 19.60 26.59
N SER A 396 4.80 20.01 25.72
CA SER A 396 4.92 21.26 24.95
C SER A 396 3.85 22.25 25.45
N PRO A 397 4.24 23.37 26.10
CA PRO A 397 3.30 24.30 26.73
C PRO A 397 2.38 25.05 25.74
N ASN A 398 2.69 25.04 24.43
CA ASN A 398 2.05 25.91 23.43
C ASN A 398 1.35 25.18 22.27
N GLY A 399 1.09 23.87 22.39
CA GLY A 399 0.32 23.14 21.38
C GLY A 399 -1.18 23.17 21.70
N PRO A 400 -2.09 23.54 20.77
CA PRO A 400 -3.52 23.48 21.04
C PRO A 400 -3.94 22.03 21.25
N ASN A 401 -4.32 21.70 22.49
CA ASN A 401 -5.01 20.47 22.87
C ASN A 401 -6.43 20.49 22.27
N ARG A 402 -6.56 20.32 20.95
CA ARG A 402 -7.89 20.11 20.35
C ARG A 402 -8.39 18.73 20.77
N ALA A 403 -9.42 18.72 21.60
CA ALA A 403 -10.23 17.54 21.84
C ALA A 403 -10.63 16.93 20.49
N VAL A 404 -10.49 15.62 20.36
CA VAL A 404 -10.89 14.89 19.15
C VAL A 404 -12.40 15.05 18.99
N SER A 405 -12.83 15.89 18.05
CA SER A 405 -14.26 16.09 17.78
C SER A 405 -14.87 14.82 17.19
N THR A 406 -16.08 14.44 17.59
CA THR A 406 -16.83 13.33 16.99
C THR A 406 -16.95 13.48 15.47
N LYS A 407 -17.09 14.71 14.96
CA LYS A 407 -17.14 15.02 13.52
C LYS A 407 -15.86 14.58 12.80
N LEU A 408 -14.71 14.78 13.44
CA LEU A 408 -13.40 14.41 12.91
C LEU A 408 -13.21 12.88 12.90
N VAL A 409 -13.68 12.18 13.93
CA VAL A 409 -13.64 10.71 13.99
C VAL A 409 -14.50 10.11 12.88
N ILE A 410 -15.73 10.60 12.72
CA ILE A 410 -16.64 10.15 11.65
C ILE A 410 -16.04 10.44 10.27
N SER A 411 -15.49 11.64 10.07
CA SER A 411 -14.81 12.01 8.84
C SER A 411 -13.66 11.04 8.51
N ASN A 412 -12.79 10.75 9.46
CA ASN A 412 -11.69 9.79 9.29
C ASN A 412 -12.18 8.36 9.05
N LEU A 413 -13.28 7.95 9.68
CA LEU A 413 -13.87 6.63 9.48
C LEU A 413 -14.42 6.48 8.05
N ILE A 414 -15.15 7.47 7.54
CA ILE A 414 -15.68 7.48 6.18
C ILE A 414 -14.53 7.42 5.17
N LYS A 415 -13.49 8.26 5.34
CA LYS A 415 -12.30 8.22 4.48
C LYS A 415 -11.60 6.87 4.52
N SER A 416 -11.44 6.29 5.71
CA SER A 416 -10.85 4.96 5.88
C SER A 416 -11.69 3.91 5.14
N PHE A 417 -13.01 3.96 5.23
CA PHE A 417 -13.90 3.05 4.53
C PHE A 417 -13.71 3.12 3.02
N ILE A 418 -13.67 4.34 2.45
CA ILE A 418 -13.40 4.55 1.02
C ILE A 418 -12.04 3.97 0.63
N THR A 419 -10.99 4.29 1.38
CA THR A 419 -9.63 3.80 1.09
C THR A 419 -9.54 2.28 1.14
N PHE A 420 -10.13 1.63 2.16
CA PHE A 420 -10.12 0.18 2.25
C PHE A 420 -11.02 -0.48 1.22
N LEU A 421 -12.16 0.11 0.85
CA LEU A 421 -13.00 -0.38 -0.24
C LEU A 421 -12.26 -0.34 -1.57
N LEU A 422 -11.57 0.75 -1.90
CA LEU A 422 -10.72 0.84 -3.09
C LEU A 422 -9.61 -0.22 -3.06
N SER A 423 -9.03 -0.49 -1.88
CA SER A 423 -8.09 -1.59 -1.73
C SER A 423 -8.74 -2.94 -2.01
N GLY A 424 -9.96 -3.20 -1.51
CA GLY A 424 -10.70 -4.43 -1.79
C GLY A 424 -10.97 -4.61 -3.28
N LEU A 425 -11.49 -3.59 -3.95
CA LEU A 425 -11.73 -3.58 -5.40
C LEU A 425 -10.46 -3.86 -6.21
N ASN A 426 -9.32 -3.31 -5.78
CA ASN A 426 -8.04 -3.60 -6.39
C ASN A 426 -7.68 -5.09 -6.29
N HIS A 427 -7.88 -5.73 -5.13
CA HIS A 427 -7.62 -7.17 -4.97
C HIS A 427 -8.64 -8.03 -5.72
N ASP A 428 -9.88 -7.56 -5.87
CA ASP A 428 -10.91 -8.27 -6.62
C ASP A 428 -10.74 -8.17 -8.15
N ALA A 429 -9.89 -7.28 -8.66
CA ALA A 429 -9.39 -7.38 -10.03
C ALA A 429 -8.56 -8.67 -10.23
N GLY A 430 -7.79 -9.08 -9.21
CA GLY A 430 -7.13 -10.38 -9.17
C GLY A 430 -8.14 -11.53 -9.02
N SER A 431 -9.18 -11.37 -8.20
CA SER A 431 -10.27 -12.35 -8.08
C SER A 431 -10.95 -12.59 -9.44
N LEU A 432 -11.26 -11.52 -10.19
CA LEU A 432 -11.82 -11.62 -11.54
C LEU A 432 -10.93 -12.43 -12.47
N ALA A 433 -9.63 -12.16 -12.49
CA ALA A 433 -8.68 -12.86 -13.35
C ALA A 433 -8.62 -14.36 -13.00
N LEU A 434 -8.58 -14.70 -11.71
CA LEU A 434 -8.65 -16.09 -11.26
C LEU A 434 -9.98 -16.75 -11.64
N LEU A 435 -11.12 -16.05 -11.53
CA LEU A 435 -12.40 -16.59 -11.97
C LEU A 435 -12.41 -16.90 -13.47
N ILE A 436 -11.88 -15.99 -14.29
CA ILE A 436 -11.76 -16.19 -15.75
C ILE A 436 -10.88 -17.39 -16.07
N LYS A 437 -9.77 -17.59 -15.33
CA LYS A 437 -8.84 -18.70 -15.53
C LYS A 437 -9.38 -20.04 -15.04
N ASN A 438 -9.95 -20.06 -13.84
CA ASN A 438 -10.18 -21.28 -13.06
C ASN A 438 -11.62 -21.80 -13.07
N HIS A 439 -12.60 -20.97 -13.46
CA HIS A 439 -13.99 -21.41 -13.54
C HIS A 439 -14.37 -21.78 -14.97
N PRO A 440 -14.96 -22.97 -15.20
CA PRO A 440 -15.53 -23.31 -16.50
C PRO A 440 -16.55 -22.26 -16.93
N ARG A 441 -16.49 -21.80 -18.18
CA ARG A 441 -17.47 -20.85 -18.75
C ARG A 441 -18.91 -21.38 -18.76
N THR A 442 -19.09 -22.67 -18.54
CA THR A 442 -20.38 -23.35 -18.46
C THR A 442 -21.02 -23.29 -17.07
N GLU A 443 -20.25 -22.93 -16.04
CA GLU A 443 -20.74 -22.85 -14.66
C GLU A 443 -21.10 -21.40 -14.29
N PRO A 444 -22.18 -21.20 -13.50
CA PRO A 444 -22.56 -19.87 -13.08
C PRO A 444 -21.53 -19.30 -12.10
N VAL A 445 -20.98 -18.14 -12.43
CA VAL A 445 -20.17 -17.30 -11.53
C VAL A 445 -21.04 -16.17 -11.01
N TYR A 446 -21.01 -15.88 -9.71
CA TYR A 446 -21.81 -14.83 -9.10
C TYR A 446 -20.97 -13.64 -8.63
N LEU A 447 -21.62 -12.50 -8.44
CA LEU A 447 -20.97 -11.29 -7.93
C LEU A 447 -20.27 -11.50 -6.56
N ASN A 448 -20.83 -12.39 -5.72
CA ASN A 448 -20.21 -12.73 -4.44
C ASN A 448 -18.93 -13.55 -4.60
N ASP A 449 -18.75 -14.25 -5.73
CA ASP A 449 -17.50 -14.93 -6.04
C ASP A 449 -16.41 -13.94 -6.43
N LEU A 450 -16.79 -12.88 -7.16
CA LEU A 450 -15.89 -11.78 -7.51
C LEU A 450 -15.43 -11.01 -6.27
N PHE A 451 -16.34 -10.62 -5.38
CA PHE A 451 -16.02 -9.83 -4.19
C PHE A 451 -15.66 -10.66 -2.95
N ARG A 452 -15.07 -11.85 -3.12
CA ARG A 452 -14.70 -12.73 -2.00
C ARG A 452 -13.67 -12.11 -1.06
N LEU A 453 -12.76 -11.27 -1.57
CA LEU A 453 -11.69 -10.68 -0.74
C LEU A 453 -12.11 -9.36 -0.10
N THR A 454 -13.04 -8.61 -0.71
CA THR A 454 -13.53 -7.31 -0.21
C THR A 454 -13.95 -7.29 1.26
N PRO A 455 -14.65 -8.31 1.83
CA PRO A 455 -15.01 -8.32 3.25
C PRO A 455 -13.82 -8.15 4.20
N PHE A 456 -12.64 -8.69 3.86
CA PHE A 456 -11.42 -8.48 4.65
C PHE A 456 -11.11 -6.99 4.78
N PHE A 457 -11.19 -6.23 3.70
CA PHE A 457 -10.85 -4.82 3.66
C PHE A 457 -11.92 -3.94 4.31
N ILE A 458 -13.20 -4.18 4.00
CA ILE A 458 -14.33 -3.39 4.54
C ILE A 458 -14.41 -3.45 6.08
N LEU A 459 -13.93 -4.53 6.69
CA LEU A 459 -13.90 -4.65 8.15
C LEU A 459 -12.74 -3.87 8.80
N GLN A 460 -11.65 -3.56 8.10
CA GLN A 460 -10.50 -2.87 8.71
C GLN A 460 -10.84 -1.50 9.34
N PRO A 461 -11.64 -0.62 8.70
CA PRO A 461 -12.12 0.62 9.32
C PRO A 461 -12.85 0.42 10.66
N VAL A 462 -13.60 -0.68 10.80
CA VAL A 462 -14.31 -1.01 12.05
C VAL A 462 -13.32 -1.31 13.17
N GLY A 463 -12.27 -2.09 12.87
CA GLY A 463 -11.19 -2.36 13.82
C GLY A 463 -10.43 -1.10 14.22
N LEU A 464 -10.19 -0.19 13.27
CA LEU A 464 -9.57 1.12 13.52
C LEU A 464 -10.45 2.01 14.42
N ALA A 465 -11.77 2.04 14.17
CA ALA A 465 -12.72 2.80 14.99
C ALA A 465 -12.79 2.27 16.42
N PHE A 466 -12.86 0.94 16.58
CA PHE A 466 -12.84 0.29 17.88
C PHE A 466 -11.54 0.58 18.63
N GLU A 467 -10.39 0.45 17.98
CA GLU A 467 -9.09 0.79 18.56
C GLU A 467 -9.05 2.25 19.04
N ALA A 468 -9.52 3.19 18.21
CA ALA A 468 -9.55 4.61 18.55
C ALA A 468 -10.48 4.90 19.74
N LEU A 469 -11.65 4.25 19.80
CA LEU A 469 -12.59 4.38 20.90
C LEU A 469 -12.00 3.87 22.22
N VAL A 470 -11.42 2.66 22.21
CA VAL A 470 -10.80 2.07 23.41
C VAL A 470 -9.63 2.90 23.89
N LYS A 471 -8.73 3.33 22.99
CA LYS A 471 -7.59 4.21 23.34
C LYS A 471 -8.06 5.54 23.93
N SER A 472 -9.14 6.12 23.39
CA SER A 472 -9.72 7.38 23.87
C SER A 472 -10.29 7.23 25.29
N ILE A 473 -11.10 6.20 25.53
CA ILE A 473 -11.70 5.91 26.85
C ILE A 473 -10.60 5.64 27.87
N TYR A 474 -9.63 4.78 27.52
CA TYR A 474 -8.52 4.39 28.37
C TYR A 474 -7.70 5.61 28.82
N ARG A 475 -7.26 6.45 27.88
CA ARG A 475 -6.47 7.65 28.19
C ARG A 475 -7.27 8.71 28.94
N SER A 476 -8.58 8.85 28.68
CA SER A 476 -9.45 9.74 29.43
C SER A 476 -9.52 9.34 30.91
N ASN A 477 -9.64 8.04 31.18
CA ASN A 477 -9.68 7.52 32.54
C ASN A 477 -8.33 7.62 33.24
N ILE A 478 -7.23 7.33 32.55
CA ILE A 478 -5.87 7.34 33.13
C ILE A 478 -5.33 8.73 33.40
N LYS A 479 -5.71 9.74 32.60
CA LYS A 479 -5.39 11.14 32.91
C LYS A 479 -5.86 11.57 34.31
N ARG A 480 -6.91 10.94 34.85
CA ARG A 480 -7.38 11.18 36.22
C ARG A 480 -6.45 10.60 37.29
N PHE A 481 -5.59 9.65 36.95
CA PHE A 481 -4.68 8.96 37.87
C PHE A 481 -3.21 9.38 37.69
N VAL A 482 -2.85 9.93 36.53
CA VAL A 482 -1.48 10.33 36.18
C VAL A 482 -1.38 11.86 36.12
N GLU A 483 -1.57 12.52 37.27
CA GLU A 483 -1.49 13.99 37.37
C GLU A 483 -0.05 14.56 37.42
N ARG A 484 0.99 13.72 37.29
CA ARG A 484 2.39 14.17 37.43
C ARG A 484 3.28 13.77 36.27
N GLY A 485 3.15 14.46 35.13
CA GLY A 485 4.20 14.78 34.14
C GLY A 485 5.07 13.68 33.51
N LYS A 486 5.07 12.45 34.02
CA LYS A 486 5.83 11.30 33.53
C LYS A 486 4.94 10.06 33.62
N GLU A 487 4.58 9.53 32.45
CA GLU A 487 3.85 8.26 32.36
C GLU A 487 4.75 7.12 32.88
N PRO A 488 4.27 6.27 33.81
CA PRO A 488 5.08 5.19 34.35
C PRO A 488 5.38 4.14 33.28
N SER A 489 6.56 3.53 33.31
CA SER A 489 7.01 2.59 32.27
C SER A 489 6.13 1.35 32.11
N TRP A 490 5.55 0.85 33.22
CA TRP A 490 4.61 -0.30 33.18
C TRP A 490 3.33 0.03 32.41
N LEU A 491 2.87 1.29 32.47
CA LEU A 491 1.70 1.75 31.76
C LEU A 491 1.97 1.77 30.25
N VAL A 492 3.10 2.36 29.84
CA VAL A 492 3.53 2.39 28.44
C VAL A 492 3.70 0.98 27.89
N PHE A 493 4.31 0.07 28.67
CA PHE A 493 4.45 -1.33 28.28
C PHE A 493 3.09 -2.02 28.11
N THR A 494 2.16 -1.80 29.04
CA THR A 494 0.82 -2.40 29.00
C THR A 494 0.01 -1.88 27.81
N GLU A 495 0.03 -0.56 27.55
CA GLU A 495 -0.57 0.02 26.35
C GLU A 495 0.01 -0.63 25.09
N ARG A 496 1.33 -0.84 25.05
CA ARG A 496 1.99 -1.43 23.91
C ARG A 496 1.58 -2.89 23.69
N LEU A 497 1.62 -3.69 24.75
CA LEU A 497 1.24 -5.10 24.70
C LEU A 497 -0.22 -5.27 24.26
N ILE A 498 -1.14 -4.52 24.84
CA ILE A 498 -2.57 -4.59 24.48
C ILE A 498 -2.78 -4.20 23.01
N GLY A 499 -2.17 -3.10 22.56
CA GLY A 499 -2.26 -2.67 21.15
C GLY A 499 -1.66 -3.70 20.19
N PHE A 500 -0.57 -4.35 20.58
CA PHE A 500 0.09 -5.37 19.78
C PHE A 500 -0.77 -6.63 19.67
N VAL A 501 -1.28 -7.13 20.81
CA VAL A 501 -2.21 -8.27 20.85
C VAL A 501 -3.46 -7.96 20.02
N TRP A 502 -4.08 -6.79 20.22
CA TRP A 502 -5.24 -6.34 19.45
C TRP A 502 -5.00 -6.38 17.93
N THR A 503 -3.85 -5.87 17.48
CA THR A 503 -3.49 -5.86 16.06
C THR A 503 -3.52 -7.27 15.47
N TRP A 504 -2.84 -8.23 16.12
CA TRP A 504 -2.76 -9.59 15.61
C TRP A 504 -4.06 -10.37 15.78
N THR A 505 -4.79 -10.16 16.87
CA THR A 505 -6.11 -10.78 17.08
C THR A 505 -7.10 -10.32 16.02
N TRP A 506 -7.17 -9.00 15.73
CA TRP A 506 -8.07 -8.46 14.73
C TRP A 506 -7.70 -8.93 13.31
N LEU A 507 -6.42 -8.87 12.96
CA LEU A 507 -5.95 -9.36 11.67
C LEU A 507 -6.18 -10.87 11.52
N GLY A 508 -5.90 -11.66 12.56
CA GLY A 508 -6.15 -13.11 12.55
C GLY A 508 -7.63 -13.46 12.42
N TRP A 509 -8.51 -12.70 13.07
CA TRP A 509 -9.96 -12.89 12.96
C TRP A 509 -10.48 -12.52 11.57
N THR A 510 -10.04 -11.38 11.02
CA THR A 510 -10.44 -10.94 9.67
C THR A 510 -9.77 -11.74 8.56
N ALA A 511 -8.61 -12.35 8.80
CA ALA A 511 -7.83 -13.10 7.80
C ALA A 511 -8.65 -14.20 7.13
N ARG A 512 -9.64 -14.79 7.80
CA ARG A 512 -10.51 -15.83 7.24
C ARG A 512 -11.06 -15.46 5.86
N TYR A 513 -11.57 -14.24 5.71
CA TYR A 513 -12.20 -13.78 4.46
C TYR A 513 -11.20 -13.78 3.31
N PHE A 514 -9.96 -13.39 3.60
CA PHE A 514 -8.91 -13.31 2.62
C PHE A 514 -8.33 -14.70 2.31
N VAL A 515 -8.03 -15.50 3.34
CA VAL A 515 -7.40 -16.82 3.22
C VAL A 515 -8.33 -17.81 2.52
N GLU A 516 -9.58 -17.88 2.97
CA GLU A 516 -10.62 -18.72 2.38
C GLU A 516 -10.98 -18.23 0.98
N GLY A 517 -11.09 -16.91 0.77
CA GLY A 517 -11.34 -16.33 -0.54
C GLY A 517 -10.26 -16.72 -1.56
N MET A 518 -8.98 -16.56 -1.22
CA MET A 518 -7.86 -16.93 -2.09
C MET A 518 -7.83 -18.42 -2.41
N ALA A 519 -8.09 -19.29 -1.42
CA ALA A 519 -8.15 -20.74 -1.64
C ALA A 519 -9.30 -21.11 -2.58
N HIS A 520 -10.51 -20.55 -2.36
CA HIS A 520 -11.68 -20.81 -3.20
C HIS A 520 -11.56 -20.27 -4.63
N LEU A 521 -10.93 -19.11 -4.81
CA LEU A 521 -10.59 -18.57 -6.14
C LEU A 521 -9.56 -19.44 -6.88
N GLY A 522 -9.00 -20.44 -6.19
CA GLY A 522 -8.05 -21.38 -6.76
C GLY A 522 -6.63 -20.85 -6.81
N ALA A 523 -6.29 -19.77 -6.09
CA ALA A 523 -4.97 -19.13 -6.14
C ALA A 523 -3.78 -20.09 -5.83
N TYR A 524 -4.08 -21.26 -5.26
CA TYR A 524 -3.13 -22.30 -4.87
C TYR A 524 -3.44 -23.68 -5.49
N ARG A 525 -4.27 -23.75 -6.54
CA ARG A 525 -4.58 -25.00 -7.24
C ARG A 525 -3.32 -25.64 -7.83
N ARG A 526 -3.34 -26.97 -7.93
CA ARG A 526 -2.18 -27.78 -8.39
C ARG A 526 -2.43 -28.54 -9.69
N ASP A 527 -3.69 -28.62 -10.13
CA ASP A 527 -4.06 -29.40 -11.31
C ASP A 527 -3.81 -28.61 -12.61
N GLY A 528 -3.53 -29.34 -13.70
CA GLY A 528 -3.46 -28.79 -15.07
C GLY A 528 -2.13 -28.14 -15.46
N ASP A 529 -1.09 -28.94 -15.70
CA ASP A 529 0.23 -28.53 -16.24
C ASP A 529 0.93 -27.35 -15.52
N ARG A 530 0.65 -27.16 -14.22
CA ARG A 530 1.21 -26.06 -13.44
C ARG A 530 2.67 -26.31 -13.04
N ASP A 531 3.45 -25.23 -13.00
CA ASP A 531 4.87 -25.27 -12.68
C ASP A 531 5.13 -25.81 -11.26
N LEU A 532 5.98 -26.83 -11.16
CA LEU A 532 6.54 -27.31 -9.91
C LEU A 532 7.79 -26.50 -9.57
N TYR A 533 7.92 -26.09 -8.32
CA TYR A 533 9.07 -25.31 -7.88
C TYR A 533 9.97 -26.12 -6.96
N PHE A 534 11.28 -25.89 -7.10
CA PHE A 534 12.24 -26.44 -6.15
C PHE A 534 11.94 -25.95 -4.73
N SER A 535 11.92 -26.87 -3.76
CA SER A 535 11.68 -26.60 -2.35
C SER A 535 12.72 -27.26 -1.45
N VAL A 536 13.41 -26.43 -0.66
CA VAL A 536 14.43 -26.88 0.31
C VAL A 536 13.73 -27.57 1.48
N TRP A 537 12.75 -26.91 2.09
CA TRP A 537 12.01 -27.48 3.22
C TRP A 537 11.16 -28.67 2.79
N GLY A 538 10.58 -28.62 1.60
CA GLY A 538 9.90 -29.74 0.96
C GLY A 538 10.75 -31.00 0.92
N GLY A 539 11.98 -30.86 0.41
CA GLY A 539 12.97 -31.93 0.33
C GLY A 539 13.43 -32.43 1.69
N LEU A 540 13.84 -31.52 2.57
CA LEU A 540 14.44 -31.86 3.86
C LEU A 540 13.45 -32.48 4.85
N VAL A 541 12.20 -32.01 4.89
CA VAL A 541 11.21 -32.46 5.88
C VAL A 541 10.30 -33.56 5.33
N TRP A 542 9.94 -33.50 4.05
CA TRP A 542 8.96 -34.41 3.44
C TRP A 542 9.50 -35.22 2.25
N GLY A 543 10.78 -35.11 1.90
CA GLY A 543 11.36 -35.80 0.74
C GLY A 543 10.86 -35.31 -0.61
N LYS A 544 10.21 -34.15 -0.67
CA LYS A 544 9.61 -33.57 -1.88
C LYS A 544 10.38 -32.34 -2.36
N TRP A 545 11.37 -32.57 -3.21
CA TRP A 545 12.22 -31.50 -3.75
C TRP A 545 11.53 -30.59 -4.76
N MET A 546 10.44 -31.06 -5.38
CA MET A 546 9.62 -30.32 -6.34
C MET A 546 8.19 -30.29 -5.82
N ILE A 547 7.65 -29.09 -5.54
CA ILE A 547 6.34 -28.90 -4.89
C ILE A 547 5.50 -27.86 -5.62
#